data_AF-A0AAD9QPM5-F1
#
_entry.id   AF-A0AAD9QPM5-F1
#
_cell.length_a   1.000
_cell.length_b   1.000
_cell.length_c   1.000
_cell.angle_alpha   90.00
_cell.angle_beta   90.00
_cell.angle_gamma   90.00
#
_symmetry.space_group_name_H-M   'P 1'
#
loop_
_entity.id
_entity.type
_entity.pdbx_description
1 polymer ?
#
loop_
_entity_poly.entity_id
_entity_poly.type
_entity_poly.pdbx_seq_one_letter_code
_entity_poly.pdbx_strand_id
1 'polypeptide(L)'
;MYNLVNTVSNISVPAEAKKSKSPKPMIWNEEKDELLCREIFAVDVFSGTKRSTVARGAKWEKVAENLNKQQDVFFKVDKRAVRDRYNNLSRELTKKIKKRRQVE
;
A
#
# COMPACT_ATOMS: atom_id res chain seq x y z
N MET A 1 52.13 -17.83 43.92
CA MET A 1 52.60 -16.44 43.85
C MET A 1 52.33 -15.91 42.45
N TYR A 2 51.57 -14.81 42.40
CA TYR A 2 51.52 -13.72 41.42
C TYR A 2 51.89 -13.95 39.94
N ASN A 3 50.86 -13.81 39.08
CA ASN A 3 50.70 -12.88 37.96
C ASN A 3 51.89 -12.57 37.02
N LEU A 4 51.65 -12.53 35.69
CA LEU A 4 51.42 -11.28 34.93
C LEU A 4 51.18 -11.53 33.41
N VAL A 5 49.95 -11.23 32.97
CA VAL A 5 49.45 -10.44 31.82
C VAL A 5 50.03 -10.49 30.38
N ASN A 6 49.09 -10.21 29.46
CA ASN A 6 49.18 -9.67 28.08
C ASN A 6 49.33 -10.71 26.95
N THR A 7 48.61 -10.66 25.81
CA THR A 7 48.03 -9.51 25.09
C THR A 7 46.92 -9.96 24.11
N VAL A 8 46.01 -9.04 23.86
CA VAL A 8 44.87 -8.98 22.94
C VAL A 8 45.09 -9.60 21.54
N SER A 9 44.09 -10.35 21.04
CA SER A 9 43.69 -10.22 19.63
C SER A 9 42.16 -10.24 19.50
N ASN A 10 41.71 -9.12 18.99
CA ASN A 10 40.38 -8.65 18.69
C ASN A 10 39.82 -9.38 17.45
N ILE A 11 38.63 -9.97 17.52
CA ILE A 11 37.81 -10.21 16.33
C ILE A 11 36.39 -9.74 16.62
N SER A 12 36.17 -8.46 16.31
CA SER A 12 34.84 -7.89 16.08
C SER A 12 34.22 -8.60 14.88
N VAL A 13 33.19 -9.40 15.13
CA VAL A 13 32.34 -9.95 14.07
C VAL A 13 31.36 -8.84 13.65
N PRO A 14 31.39 -8.34 12.40
CA PRO A 14 30.41 -7.37 11.95
C PRO A 14 29.04 -8.05 11.86
N ALA A 15 28.05 -7.48 12.55
CA ALA A 15 26.65 -7.82 12.37
C ALA A 15 26.24 -7.45 10.92
N GLU A 16 26.22 -8.45 10.03
CA GLU A 16 25.59 -8.32 8.72
C GLU A 16 24.09 -8.05 8.93
N ALA A 17 23.71 -6.77 8.86
CA ALA A 17 22.33 -6.37 8.69
C ALA A 17 21.80 -7.03 7.42
N LYS A 18 21.01 -8.11 7.57
CA LYS A 18 20.33 -8.75 6.45
C LYS A 18 19.44 -7.70 5.78
N LYS A 19 19.85 -7.23 4.59
CA LYS A 19 19.01 -6.39 3.71
C LYS A 19 17.66 -7.09 3.57
N SER A 20 16.63 -6.55 4.19
CA SER A 20 15.26 -7.05 4.03
C SER A 20 14.88 -6.87 2.57
N LYS A 21 14.53 -7.98 1.89
CA LYS A 21 13.97 -7.91 0.54
C LYS A 21 12.72 -7.01 0.62
N SER A 22 12.69 -5.94 -0.16
CA SER A 22 11.53 -5.06 -0.24
C SER A 22 10.29 -5.91 -0.56
N PRO A 23 9.15 -5.69 0.13
CA PRO A 23 7.94 -6.44 -0.16
C PRO A 23 7.58 -6.29 -1.64
N LYS A 24 7.29 -7.42 -2.31
CA LYS A 24 6.80 -7.38 -3.69
C LYS A 24 5.55 -6.48 -3.75
N PRO A 25 5.45 -5.59 -4.76
CA PRO A 25 4.27 -4.73 -4.90
C PRO A 25 3.02 -5.58 -5.11
N MET A 26 1.89 -5.09 -4.60
CA MET A 26 0.59 -5.76 -4.74
C MET A 26 0.20 -5.86 -6.22
N ILE A 27 -0.15 -7.08 -6.67
CA ILE A 27 -0.63 -7.30 -8.03
C ILE A 27 -2.13 -7.03 -8.05
N TRP A 28 -2.52 -6.08 -8.91
CA TRP A 28 -3.90 -5.68 -9.17
C TRP A 28 -4.42 -6.37 -10.43
N ASN A 29 -5.63 -6.89 -10.36
CA ASN A 29 -6.38 -7.48 -11.46
C ASN A 29 -7.83 -6.95 -11.40
N GLU A 30 -8.65 -7.34 -12.36
CA GLU A 30 -10.03 -6.85 -12.48
C GLU A 30 -10.89 -7.17 -11.26
N GLU A 31 -10.80 -8.40 -10.73
CA GLU A 31 -11.51 -8.81 -9.51
C GLU A 31 -11.14 -7.94 -8.30
N LYS A 32 -9.85 -7.67 -8.10
CA LYS A 32 -9.38 -6.79 -7.02
C LYS A 32 -9.78 -5.34 -7.24
N ASP A 33 -9.81 -4.88 -8.48
CA ASP A 33 -10.27 -3.53 -8.82
C ASP A 33 -11.76 -3.37 -8.54
N GLU A 34 -12.55 -4.40 -8.80
CA GLU A 34 -13.98 -4.43 -8.47
C GLU A 34 -14.20 -4.36 -6.97
N LEU A 35 -13.52 -5.21 -6.19
CA LEU A 35 -13.60 -5.18 -4.73
C LEU A 35 -13.14 -3.83 -4.16
N LEU A 36 -12.07 -3.26 -4.70
CA LEU A 36 -11.61 -1.92 -4.36
C LEU A 36 -12.71 -0.87 -4.59
N CYS A 37 -13.36 -0.88 -5.75
CA CYS A 37 -14.42 0.07 -6.08
C CYS A 37 -15.63 -0.09 -5.16
N ARG A 38 -16.05 -1.34 -4.90
CA ARG A 38 -17.14 -1.65 -3.96
C ARG A 38 -16.85 -1.13 -2.56
N GLU A 39 -15.62 -1.34 -2.07
CA GLU A 39 -15.24 -0.91 -0.73
C GLU A 39 -15.14 0.62 -0.61
N ILE A 40 -14.59 1.31 -1.62
CA ILE A 40 -14.57 2.79 -1.66
C ILE A 40 -15.98 3.36 -1.60
N PHE A 41 -16.93 2.71 -2.29
CA PHE A 41 -18.34 3.10 -2.27
C PHE A 41 -18.95 2.83 -0.89
N ALA A 42 -18.72 1.65 -0.31
CA ALA A 42 -19.27 1.26 1.00
C ALA A 42 -18.77 2.16 2.16
N VAL A 43 -17.49 2.54 2.15
CA VAL A 43 -16.91 3.48 3.14
C VAL A 43 -17.31 4.94 2.86
N ASP A 44 -17.89 5.20 1.69
CA ASP A 44 -18.29 6.52 1.24
C ASP A 44 -17.17 7.55 1.40
N VAL A 45 -16.02 7.25 0.77
CA VAL A 45 -14.78 8.01 0.95
C VAL A 45 -14.93 9.49 0.59
N PHE A 46 -15.85 9.81 -0.33
CA PHE A 46 -15.99 11.16 -0.86
C PHE A 46 -17.03 12.01 -0.13
N SER A 47 -18.05 11.41 0.47
CA SER A 47 -19.05 12.19 1.21
C SER A 47 -18.49 12.76 2.52
N GLY A 48 -19.02 13.93 2.89
CA GLY A 48 -18.74 14.61 4.16
C GLY A 48 -17.28 15.00 4.38
N THR A 49 -16.42 14.90 3.36
CA THR A 49 -14.98 15.15 3.49
C THR A 49 -14.47 16.02 2.35
N LYS A 50 -13.42 16.81 2.58
CA LYS A 50 -12.72 17.56 1.51
C LYS A 50 -11.48 16.79 1.06
N ARG A 51 -10.96 17.12 -0.12
CA ARG A 51 -9.69 16.54 -0.60
C ARG A 51 -8.57 16.94 0.35
N SER A 52 -7.62 16.02 0.56
CA SER A 52 -6.41 16.25 1.38
C SER A 52 -6.65 16.53 2.87
N THR A 53 -7.82 16.18 3.42
CA THR A 53 -8.05 16.26 4.87
C THR A 53 -7.68 14.95 5.57
N VAL A 54 -7.33 15.05 6.85
CA VAL A 54 -7.10 13.89 7.73
C VAL A 54 -8.33 12.99 7.77
N ALA A 55 -9.54 13.57 7.84
CA ALA A 55 -10.79 12.81 7.82
C ALA A 55 -10.95 11.93 6.57
N ARG A 56 -10.64 12.46 5.37
CA ARG A 56 -10.64 11.65 4.15
C ARG A 56 -9.51 10.61 4.17
N GLY A 57 -8.36 10.96 4.72
CA GLY A 57 -7.25 10.03 4.94
C GLY A 57 -7.65 8.82 5.81
N ALA A 58 -8.40 9.04 6.88
CA ALA A 58 -8.93 7.99 7.74
C ALA A 58 -9.91 7.06 6.99
N LYS A 59 -10.77 7.60 6.12
CA LYS A 59 -11.63 6.78 5.26
C LYS A 59 -10.82 5.91 4.29
N TRP A 60 -9.75 6.42 3.70
CA TRP A 60 -8.86 5.60 2.86
C TRP A 60 -8.12 4.51 3.65
N GLU A 61 -7.72 4.79 4.89
CA GLU A 61 -7.16 3.78 5.80
C GLU A 61 -8.19 2.67 6.06
N LYS A 62 -9.44 3.05 6.33
CA LYS A 62 -10.52 2.09 6.55
C LYS A 62 -10.75 1.15 5.36
N VAL A 63 -10.69 1.68 4.14
CA VAL A 63 -10.76 0.87 2.91
C VAL A 63 -9.62 -0.16 2.88
N ALA A 64 -8.38 0.26 3.15
CA ALA A 64 -7.23 -0.65 3.18
C ALA A 64 -7.39 -1.75 4.23
N GLU A 65 -7.84 -1.40 5.44
CA GLU A 65 -8.13 -2.38 6.50
C GLU A 65 -9.19 -3.39 6.08
N ASN A 66 -10.28 -2.94 5.46
CA ASN A 66 -11.39 -3.81 5.06
C ASN A 66 -10.99 -4.74 3.90
N LEU A 67 -10.20 -4.25 2.94
CA LEU A 67 -9.64 -5.08 1.87
C LEU A 67 -8.69 -6.14 2.40
N ASN A 68 -7.80 -5.80 3.33
CA ASN A 68 -6.87 -6.77 3.94
C ASN A 68 -7.56 -7.82 4.81
N LYS A 69 -8.85 -7.64 5.17
CA LYS A 69 -9.67 -8.61 5.91
C LYS A 69 -10.48 -9.55 5.01
N GLN A 70 -10.46 -9.35 3.69
CA GLN A 70 -11.16 -10.24 2.76
C GLN A 70 -10.53 -11.64 2.82
N GLN A 71 -11.39 -12.67 2.85
CA GLN A 71 -10.96 -14.08 2.95
C GLN A 71 -10.78 -14.71 1.57
N ASP A 72 -11.65 -14.38 0.61
CA ASP A 72 -11.67 -15.00 -0.72
C ASP A 72 -10.59 -14.45 -1.65
N VAL A 73 -10.25 -13.16 -1.50
CA VAL A 73 -9.24 -12.48 -2.31
C VAL A 73 -8.17 -11.89 -1.40
N PHE A 74 -6.93 -12.35 -1.57
CA PHE A 74 -5.81 -11.86 -0.76
C PHE A 74 -5.43 -10.42 -1.13
N PHE A 75 -5.34 -9.57 -0.11
CA PHE A 75 -4.79 -8.22 -0.20
C PHE A 75 -3.63 -8.02 0.78
N LYS A 76 -2.62 -7.25 0.33
CA LYS A 76 -1.57 -6.70 1.18
C LYS A 76 -1.31 -5.26 0.75
N VAL A 77 -2.19 -4.36 1.20
CA VAL A 77 -2.19 -2.95 0.79
C VAL A 77 -2.22 -2.02 2.00
N ASP A 78 -1.63 -0.84 1.83
CA ASP A 78 -1.77 0.27 2.77
C ASP A 78 -2.67 1.37 2.15
N LYS A 79 -2.99 2.39 2.94
CA LYS A 79 -3.74 3.58 2.47
C LYS A 79 -3.18 4.17 1.17
N ARG A 80 -1.84 4.18 1.01
CA ARG A 80 -1.19 4.77 -0.16
C ARG A 80 -1.47 3.93 -1.40
N ALA A 81 -1.27 2.62 -1.33
CA ALA A 81 -1.51 1.69 -2.43
C ALA A 81 -2.96 1.75 -2.93
N VAL A 82 -3.93 1.78 -2.00
CA VAL A 82 -5.36 1.91 -2.32
C VAL A 82 -5.64 3.21 -3.09
N ARG A 83 -5.14 4.34 -2.58
CA ARG A 83 -5.35 5.65 -3.21
C ARG A 83 -4.68 5.75 -4.57
N ASP A 84 -3.46 5.25 -4.69
CA ASP A 84 -2.71 5.24 -5.95
C ASP A 84 -3.41 4.39 -7.02
N ARG A 85 -3.95 3.23 -6.63
CA ARG A 85 -4.72 2.39 -7.55
C ARG A 85 -6.01 3.07 -8.00
N TYR A 86 -6.78 3.66 -7.08
CA TYR A 86 -7.98 4.42 -7.44
C TYR A 86 -7.67 5.55 -8.42
N ASN A 87 -6.60 6.32 -8.18
CA ASN A 87 -6.20 7.39 -9.08
C ASN A 87 -5.84 6.87 -10.48
N ASN A 88 -5.21 5.69 -10.57
CA ASN A 88 -4.92 5.05 -11.84
C ASN A 88 -6.22 4.71 -12.60
N LEU A 89 -7.14 3.99 -11.94
CA LEU A 89 -8.44 3.60 -12.51
C LEU A 89 -9.25 4.81 -12.99
N SER A 90 -9.33 5.86 -12.16
CA SER A 90 -10.05 7.10 -12.49
C SER A 90 -9.48 7.79 -13.73
N ARG A 91 -8.14 7.84 -13.87
CA ARG A 91 -7.48 8.41 -15.06
C ARG A 91 -7.78 7.59 -16.31
N GLU A 92 -7.67 6.26 -16.23
CA GLU A 92 -7.91 5.38 -17.37
C GLU A 92 -9.36 5.45 -17.85
N LEU A 93 -10.33 5.49 -16.92
CA LEU A 93 -11.73 5.70 -17.26
C LEU A 93 -11.96 7.06 -17.95
N THR A 94 -11.39 8.13 -17.40
CA THR A 94 -11.51 9.48 -17.99
C THR A 94 -10.95 9.53 -19.41
N LYS A 95 -9.79 8.90 -19.66
CA LYS A 95 -9.20 8.78 -21.00
C LYS A 95 -10.11 8.03 -21.95
N LYS A 96 -10.67 6.88 -21.53
CA LYS A 96 -11.60 6.08 -22.35
C LYS A 96 -12.85 6.89 -22.73
N ILE A 97 -13.45 7.62 -21.78
CA ILE A 97 -14.61 8.48 -22.03
C ILE A 97 -14.26 9.59 -23.03
N LYS A 98 -13.13 10.29 -22.83
CA LYS A 98 -12.67 11.35 -23.74
C LYS A 98 -12.46 10.82 -25.15
N LYS A 99 -11.82 9.65 -25.29
CA LYS A 99 -11.60 9.02 -26.60
C LYS A 99 -12.93 8.69 -27.31
N ARG A 100 -13.93 8.18 -26.58
CA ARG A 100 -15.26 7.90 -27.16
C ARG A 100 -15.95 9.17 -27.67
N ARG A 101 -15.89 10.27 -26.91
CA ARG A 101 -16.47 11.57 -27.28
C ARG A 101 -15.82 12.27 -28.48
N GLN A 102 -14.62 11.86 -28.90
CA GLN A 102 -13.92 12.46 -30.05
C GLN A 102 -14.15 11.66 -31.35
N VAL A 103 -14.76 10.48 -31.24
CA VAL A 103 -15.06 9.58 -32.37
C VAL A 103 -16.53 9.74 -32.80
N GLU A 104 -17.32 10.47 -32.00
CA GLU A 104 -18.72 10.83 -32.21
C GLU A 104 -18.80 12.30 -32.62
#